data_AF-A0A5E4IET6-F1
#
_entry.id   AF-A0A5E4IET6-F1
#
_cell.length_a   1.000
_cell.length_b   1.000
_cell.length_c   1.000
_cell.angle_alpha   90.00
_cell.angle_beta   90.00
_cell.angle_gamma   90.00
#
_symmetry.space_group_name_H-M   'P 1'
#
loop_
_entity.id
_entity.type
_entity.pdbx_description
1 polymer ?
#
loop_
_entity_poly.entity_id
_entity_poly.type
_entity_poly.pdbx_seq_one_letter_code
_entity_poly.pdbx_strand_id
1 'polypeptide(L)'
;MIPNAIDVAPKSERINVFKVGKLWLFKHFFGSDRGLFEALLNHYNKNLYRFEFKSIGARNKGLKLLERNGFDYDLVEDLTGYVVHLPKDVKYARILKNSVAFKETANERIFLMKDLAAVEEALRLGAQIVESEISF
;
A
#
# COMPACT_ATOMS: atom_id res chain seq x y z
N MET A 1 -7.95 -23.76 -38.87
CA MET A 1 -7.35 -22.55 -38.28
C MET A 1 -7.60 -22.64 -36.78
N ILE A 2 -6.58 -22.94 -35.99
CA ILE A 2 -6.69 -23.07 -34.53
C ILE A 2 -6.55 -21.64 -33.99
N PRO A 3 -7.49 -21.11 -33.19
CA PRO A 3 -7.29 -19.81 -32.56
C PRO A 3 -6.11 -19.93 -31.59
N ASN A 4 -5.08 -19.11 -31.79
CA ASN A 4 -4.02 -18.92 -30.81
C ASN A 4 -4.67 -18.32 -29.55
N ALA A 5 -4.85 -19.15 -28.52
CA ALA A 5 -4.98 -18.65 -27.17
C ALA A 5 -3.67 -17.95 -26.85
N ILE A 6 -3.68 -16.61 -26.85
CA ILE A 6 -2.63 -15.85 -26.19
C ILE A 6 -2.67 -16.33 -24.75
N ASP A 7 -1.63 -17.04 -24.33
CA ASP A 7 -1.43 -17.46 -22.95
C ASP A 7 -1.14 -16.20 -22.15
N VAL A 8 -2.20 -15.45 -21.80
CA VAL A 8 -2.12 -14.28 -20.94
C VAL A 8 -1.79 -14.85 -19.57
N ALA A 9 -0.51 -14.83 -19.21
CA ALA A 9 -0.07 -15.16 -17.87
C ALA A 9 -1.00 -14.45 -16.88
N PRO A 10 -1.52 -15.15 -15.85
CA PRO A 10 -2.47 -14.56 -14.92
C PRO A 10 -1.88 -13.26 -14.36
N LYS A 11 -2.65 -12.18 -14.44
CA LYS A 11 -2.20 -10.85 -14.00
C LYS A 11 -1.88 -10.92 -12.52
N SER A 12 -0.57 -10.96 -12.20
CA SER A 12 -0.09 -10.89 -10.84
C SER A 12 -0.61 -9.61 -10.18
N GLU A 13 -1.13 -9.73 -8.96
CA GLU A 13 -1.49 -8.56 -8.18
C GLU A 13 -0.21 -7.83 -7.75
N ARG A 14 -0.20 -6.51 -7.92
CA ARG A 14 0.98 -5.66 -7.73
C ARG A 14 0.85 -4.84 -6.46
N ILE A 15 1.84 -4.94 -5.57
CA ILE A 15 1.85 -4.27 -4.26
C ILE A 15 2.91 -3.17 -4.25
N ASN A 16 2.51 -1.93 -3.94
CA ASN A 16 3.48 -0.87 -3.66
C ASN A 16 4.04 -1.02 -2.24
N VAL A 17 5.36 -1.03 -2.13
CA VAL A 17 6.09 -1.07 -0.87
C VAL A 17 6.82 0.25 -0.70
N PHE A 18 6.28 1.11 0.16
CA PHE A 18 6.71 2.49 0.34
C PHE A 18 7.85 2.62 1.32
N LYS A 19 8.84 3.44 0.99
CA LYS A 19 9.89 3.87 1.91
C LYS A 19 9.37 5.03 2.76
N VAL A 20 9.25 4.80 4.07
CA VAL A 20 8.81 5.83 5.02
C VAL A 20 9.79 5.89 6.18
N GLY A 21 10.62 6.95 6.20
CA GLY A 21 11.73 7.08 7.12
C GLY A 21 12.66 5.86 7.04
N LYS A 22 12.84 5.16 8.17
CA LYS A 22 13.68 3.94 8.23
C LYS A 22 12.94 2.67 7.82
N LEU A 23 11.63 2.71 7.67
CA LEU A 23 10.78 1.54 7.41
C LEU A 23 10.45 1.38 5.93
N TRP A 24 10.09 0.14 5.56
CA TRP A 24 9.38 -0.15 4.31
C TRP A 24 7.99 -0.67 4.66
N LEU A 25 6.96 -0.05 4.10
CA LEU A 25 5.56 -0.24 4.47
C LEU A 25 4.73 -0.71 3.28
N PHE A 26 3.84 -1.67 3.50
CA PHE A 26 2.76 -1.94 2.54
C PHE A 26 1.50 -2.41 3.29
N LYS A 27 0.35 -2.28 2.62
CA LYS A 27 -0.93 -2.79 3.13
C LYS A 27 -1.56 -3.62 2.02
N HIS A 28 -1.80 -4.89 2.31
CA HIS A 28 -2.47 -5.80 1.41
C HIS A 28 -3.24 -6.84 2.22
N PHE A 29 -4.39 -7.29 1.70
CA PHE A 29 -5.22 -8.29 2.32
C PHE A 29 -5.09 -9.60 1.56
N PHE A 30 -4.34 -10.55 2.11
CA PHE A 30 -4.05 -11.84 1.46
C PHE A 30 -5.24 -12.81 1.37
N GLY A 31 -6.45 -12.41 1.79
CA GLY A 31 -7.66 -13.21 1.62
C GLY A 31 -7.52 -14.65 2.11
N SER A 32 -7.66 -15.60 1.18
CA SER A 32 -7.57 -17.04 1.42
C SER A 32 -6.14 -17.56 1.61
N ASP A 33 -5.11 -16.77 1.27
CA ASP A 33 -3.70 -17.15 1.37
C ASP A 33 -3.15 -16.97 2.79
N ARG A 34 -3.73 -17.75 3.70
CA ARG A 34 -3.39 -17.71 5.13
C ARG A 34 -1.91 -18.03 5.39
N GLY A 35 -1.32 -18.93 4.60
CA GLY A 35 0.10 -19.30 4.74
C GLY A 35 1.05 -18.13 4.49
N LEU A 36 0.79 -17.31 3.47
CA LEU A 36 1.59 -16.13 3.17
C LEU A 36 1.45 -15.05 4.26
N PHE A 37 0.22 -14.81 4.72
CA PHE A 37 -0.03 -13.90 5.85
C PHE A 37 0.73 -14.35 7.11
N GLU A 38 0.66 -15.63 7.47
CA GLU A 38 1.35 -16.20 8.62
C GLU A 38 2.88 -16.10 8.48
N ALA A 39 3.43 -16.35 7.29
CA ALA A 39 4.87 -16.19 7.02
C ALA A 39 5.37 -14.75 7.20
N LEU A 40 4.50 -13.76 6.95
CA LEU A 40 4.80 -12.33 7.10
C LEU A 40 4.36 -11.76 8.46
N LEU A 41 3.78 -12.58 9.35
CA LEU A 41 3.13 -12.12 10.58
C LEU A 41 4.06 -11.36 11.53
N ASN A 42 5.34 -11.73 11.58
CA ASN A 42 6.36 -11.03 12.38
C ASN A 42 6.61 -9.59 11.91
N HIS A 43 6.18 -9.26 10.70
CA HIS A 43 6.25 -7.91 10.12
C HIS A 43 4.90 -7.18 10.17
N TYR A 44 3.82 -7.82 10.65
CA TYR A 44 2.50 -7.22 10.64
C TYR A 44 2.24 -6.35 11.89
N ASN A 45 1.96 -5.06 11.65
CA ASN A 45 1.51 -4.13 12.67
C ASN A 45 -0.02 -4.20 12.78
N LYS A 46 -0.53 -4.87 13.82
CA LYS A 46 -1.97 -5.06 14.06
C LYS A 46 -2.73 -3.76 14.34
N ASN A 47 -2.07 -2.76 14.92
CA ASN A 47 -2.72 -1.48 15.26
C ASN A 47 -2.93 -0.62 14.02
N LEU A 48 -2.02 -0.71 13.04
CA LEU A 48 -2.05 0.08 11.80
C LEU A 48 -2.50 -0.73 10.58
N TYR A 49 -2.77 -2.02 10.77
CA TYR A 49 -3.21 -2.97 9.74
C TYR A 49 -2.31 -2.96 8.50
N ARG A 50 -0.99 -2.93 8.71
CA ARG A 50 0.02 -2.86 7.63
C ARG A 50 1.22 -3.73 7.96
N PHE A 51 2.00 -4.06 6.95
CA PHE A 51 3.28 -4.74 7.12
C PHE A 51 4.42 -3.72 7.17
N GLU A 52 5.41 -3.97 8.03
CA GLU A 52 6.55 -3.10 8.29
C GLU A 52 7.86 -3.90 8.26
N PHE A 53 8.71 -3.63 7.28
CA PHE A 53 10.08 -4.15 7.28
C PHE A 53 11.01 -3.13 7.92
N LYS A 54 11.60 -3.52 9.05
CA LYS A 54 12.52 -2.68 9.84
C LYS A 54 13.97 -2.71 9.36
N SER A 55 14.31 -3.61 8.45
CA SER A 55 15.65 -3.74 7.87
C SER A 55 15.60 -4.16 6.41
N ILE A 56 16.66 -3.87 5.66
CA ILE A 56 16.80 -4.28 4.25
C ILE A 56 16.76 -5.80 4.11
N GLY A 57 17.40 -6.52 5.04
CA GLY A 57 17.38 -7.99 5.06
C GLY A 57 15.97 -8.56 5.25
N ALA A 58 15.17 -7.98 6.15
CA ALA A 58 13.78 -8.37 6.35
C ALA A 58 12.93 -8.07 5.11
N ARG A 59 13.08 -6.87 4.54
CA ARG A 59 12.42 -6.46 3.29
C ARG A 59 12.70 -7.47 2.18
N ASN A 60 13.97 -7.75 1.88
CA ASN A 60 14.33 -8.63 0.77
C ASN A 60 13.79 -10.06 0.95
N LYS A 61 13.73 -10.57 2.19
CA LYS A 61 13.10 -11.88 2.46
C LYS A 61 11.59 -11.83 2.24
N GLY A 62 10.93 -10.77 2.70
CA GLY A 62 9.49 -10.56 2.50
C GLY A 62 9.12 -10.43 1.02
N LEU A 63 9.87 -9.65 0.24
CA LEU A 63 9.65 -9.49 -1.19
C LEU A 63 9.78 -10.80 -1.97
N LYS A 64 10.78 -11.63 -1.63
CA LYS A 64 10.92 -12.98 -2.20
C LYS A 64 9.74 -13.90 -1.86
N LEU A 65 9.13 -13.73 -0.68
CA LEU A 65 7.91 -14.46 -0.33
C LEU A 65 6.74 -13.99 -1.19
N LEU A 66 6.59 -12.68 -1.41
CA LEU A 66 5.55 -12.14 -2.30
C LEU A 66 5.67 -12.71 -3.72
N GLU A 67 6.85 -12.63 -4.34
CA GLU A 67 7.13 -13.15 -5.70
C GLU A 67 6.79 -14.63 -5.82
N ARG A 68 7.26 -15.45 -4.87
CA ARG A 68 7.03 -16.90 -4.87
C ARG A 68 5.56 -17.29 -4.72
N ASN A 69 4.73 -16.39 -4.22
CA ASN A 69 3.29 -16.57 -4.06
C ASN A 69 2.50 -15.76 -5.10
N GLY A 70 3.13 -15.36 -6.20
CA GLY A 70 2.44 -14.78 -7.35
C GLY A 70 2.10 -13.29 -7.24
N PHE A 71 2.76 -12.56 -6.34
CA PHE A 71 2.65 -11.11 -6.23
C PHE A 71 3.87 -10.40 -6.83
N ASP A 72 3.59 -9.39 -7.64
CA ASP A 72 4.56 -8.39 -8.06
C ASP A 72 4.65 -7.27 -7.02
N TYR A 73 5.74 -6.52 -7.04
CA TYR A 73 5.87 -5.33 -6.21
C TYR A 73 6.64 -4.21 -6.88
N ASP A 74 6.38 -2.99 -6.41
CA ASP A 74 7.16 -1.80 -6.70
C ASP A 74 7.73 -1.22 -5.41
N LEU A 75 9.01 -0.86 -5.44
CA LEU A 75 9.64 -0.12 -4.35
C LEU A 75 9.46 1.38 -4.62
N VAL A 76 8.67 2.03 -3.77
CA VAL A 76 8.30 3.44 -3.96
C VAL A 76 9.01 4.30 -2.92
N GLU A 77 9.96 5.11 -3.36
CA GLU A 77 10.68 6.08 -2.50
C GLU A 77 10.15 7.50 -2.67
N ASP A 78 9.76 7.88 -3.88
CA ASP A 78 9.04 9.13 -4.14
C ASP A 78 7.55 8.92 -3.87
N LEU A 79 7.02 9.64 -2.87
CA LEU A 79 5.63 9.53 -2.45
C LEU A 79 4.69 10.43 -3.26
N THR A 80 5.23 11.26 -4.17
CA THR A 80 4.46 12.15 -5.02
C THR A 80 3.36 11.39 -5.77
N GLY A 81 2.14 11.93 -5.74
CA GLY A 81 0.98 11.30 -6.37
C GLY A 81 0.28 10.22 -5.54
N TYR A 82 0.89 9.73 -4.45
CA TYR A 82 0.27 8.76 -3.53
C TYR A 82 -0.29 9.39 -2.25
N VAL A 83 0.04 10.66 -1.99
CA VAL A 83 -0.37 11.38 -0.78
C VAL A 83 -1.60 12.23 -1.05
N VAL A 84 -2.61 12.09 -0.21
CA VAL A 84 -3.83 12.89 -0.26
C VAL A 84 -4.12 13.54 1.10
N HIS A 85 -4.77 14.69 1.09
CA HIS A 85 -5.29 15.33 2.29
C HIS A 85 -6.82 15.42 2.25
N LEU A 86 -7.43 15.41 3.43
CA LEU A 86 -8.87 15.43 3.62
C LEU A 86 -9.24 16.31 4.83
N PRO A 87 -10.20 17.25 4.69
CA PRO A 87 -10.72 18.02 5.81
C PRO A 87 -11.26 17.14 6.96
N LYS A 88 -11.15 17.62 8.20
CA LYS A 88 -11.48 16.81 9.39
C LYS A 88 -12.96 16.49 9.57
N ASP A 89 -13.83 17.28 9.00
CA ASP A 89 -15.29 17.15 8.99
C ASP A 89 -15.80 16.09 8.00
N VAL A 90 -14.94 15.62 7.08
CA VAL A 90 -15.30 14.58 6.12
C VAL A 90 -15.05 13.17 6.69
N LYS A 91 -15.99 12.25 6.43
CA LYS A 91 -15.87 10.83 6.81
C LYS A 91 -14.69 10.19 6.08
N TYR A 92 -13.75 9.61 6.83
CA TYR A 92 -12.47 9.15 6.28
C TYR A 92 -12.23 7.64 6.43
N ALA A 93 -13.13 6.88 7.04
CA ALA A 93 -12.92 5.45 7.34
C ALA A 93 -12.57 4.61 6.09
N ARG A 94 -13.19 4.91 4.95
CA ARG A 94 -12.91 4.24 3.67
C ARG A 94 -11.53 4.57 3.13
N ILE A 95 -11.10 5.83 3.26
CA ILE A 95 -9.75 6.29 2.89
C ILE A 95 -8.70 5.64 3.80
N LEU A 96 -8.94 5.63 5.11
CA LEU A 96 -8.07 4.98 6.10
C LEU A 96 -7.87 3.49 5.82
N LYS A 97 -8.92 2.79 5.39
CA LYS A 97 -8.84 1.38 5.03
C LYS A 97 -7.83 1.15 3.90
N ASN A 98 -7.72 2.08 2.96
CA ASN A 98 -6.83 2.01 1.81
C ASN A 98 -5.52 2.81 1.96
N SER A 99 -5.20 3.34 3.15
CA SER A 99 -3.93 4.03 3.41
C SER A 99 -2.91 3.12 4.11
N VAL A 100 -1.62 3.29 3.78
CA VAL A 100 -0.50 2.61 4.46
C VAL A 100 0.04 3.45 5.63
N ALA A 101 -0.14 4.76 5.59
CA ALA A 101 0.19 5.67 6.67
C ALA A 101 -0.80 6.84 6.69
N PHE A 102 -0.95 7.48 7.83
CA PHE A 102 -1.71 8.71 7.96
C PHE A 102 -1.17 9.55 9.11
N LYS A 103 -1.42 10.86 9.06
CA LYS A 103 -1.23 11.78 10.17
C LYS A 103 -2.37 12.79 10.21
N GLU A 104 -2.59 13.39 11.36
CA GLU A 104 -3.54 14.48 11.51
C GLU A 104 -2.81 15.80 11.81
N THR A 105 -3.30 16.90 11.24
CA THR A 105 -2.89 18.25 11.60
C THR A 105 -4.02 18.94 12.37
N ALA A 106 -3.94 20.25 12.58
CA ALA A 106 -5.04 21.01 13.18
C ALA A 106 -6.33 20.93 12.34
N ASN A 107 -6.21 21.02 11.01
CA ASN A 107 -7.36 21.22 10.12
C ASN A 107 -7.68 20.02 9.22
N GLU A 108 -6.71 19.13 9.00
CA GLU A 108 -6.82 18.09 7.98
C GLU A 108 -6.22 16.75 8.43
N ARG A 109 -6.51 15.72 7.65
CA ARG A 109 -5.91 14.40 7.72
C ARG A 109 -5.14 14.15 6.44
N ILE A 110 -3.92 13.68 6.56
CA ILE A 110 -3.06 13.38 5.41
C ILE A 110 -2.84 11.88 5.38
N PHE A 111 -3.04 11.26 4.22
CA PHE A 111 -2.97 9.82 4.01
C PHE A 111 -1.96 9.50 2.90
N LEU A 112 -1.09 8.52 3.16
CA LEU A 112 -0.33 7.85 2.11
C LEU A 112 -1.15 6.65 1.64
N MET A 113 -1.65 6.68 0.42
CA MET A 113 -2.52 5.65 -0.15
C MET A 113 -1.71 4.43 -0.60
N LYS A 114 -2.31 3.24 -0.53
CA LYS A 114 -1.62 1.98 -0.86
C LYS A 114 -1.29 1.82 -2.36
N ASP A 115 -2.04 2.49 -3.24
CA ASP A 115 -1.89 2.48 -4.69
C ASP A 115 -2.63 3.67 -5.34
N LEU A 116 -2.44 3.86 -6.64
CA LEU A 116 -3.08 4.96 -7.38
C LEU A 116 -4.61 4.79 -7.49
N ALA A 117 -5.12 3.56 -7.51
CA ALA A 117 -6.56 3.32 -7.52
C ALA A 117 -7.22 3.79 -6.21
N ALA A 118 -6.52 3.63 -5.09
CA ALA A 118 -6.92 4.16 -3.79
C ALA A 118 -6.81 5.69 -3.73
N VAL A 119 -5.83 6.30 -4.41
CA VAL A 119 -5.78 7.77 -4.58
C VAL A 119 -7.02 8.25 -5.30
N GLU A 120 -7.33 7.69 -6.48
CA GLU A 120 -8.52 8.06 -7.24
C GLU A 120 -9.82 7.88 -6.44
N GLU A 121 -9.91 6.80 -5.65
CA GLU A 121 -11.03 6.58 -4.75
C GLU A 121 -11.12 7.66 -3.67
N ALA A 122 -10.01 8.05 -3.06
CA ALA A 122 -9.98 9.12 -2.08
C ALA A 122 -10.40 10.46 -2.68
N LEU A 123 -9.96 10.78 -3.90
CA LEU A 123 -10.38 11.99 -4.62
C LEU A 123 -11.89 12.03 -4.84
N ARG A 124 -12.51 10.90 -5.25
CA ARG A 124 -13.97 10.78 -5.36
C ARG A 124 -14.72 10.98 -4.04
N LEU A 125 -14.03 10.82 -2.91
CA LEU A 125 -14.57 11.00 -1.56
C LEU A 125 -14.26 12.39 -0.98
N GLY A 126 -13.74 13.31 -1.79
CA GLY A 126 -13.47 14.70 -1.39
C GLY A 126 -12.06 14.95 -0.88
N ALA A 127 -11.14 13.99 -1.00
CA ALA A 127 -9.73 14.24 -0.77
C ALA A 127 -9.12 15.03 -1.95
N GLN A 128 -7.93 15.60 -1.72
CA GLN A 128 -7.14 16.29 -2.73
C GLN A 128 -5.70 15.74 -2.70
N ILE A 129 -5.00 15.75 -3.83
CA ILE A 129 -3.58 15.36 -3.90
C ILE A 129 -2.75 16.40 -3.15
N VAL A 130 -1.76 15.95 -2.38
CA VAL A 130 -0.75 16.84 -1.82
C VAL A 130 0.39 17.01 -2.81
N GLU A 131 0.61 18.25 -3.26
CA GLU A 131 1.66 18.60 -4.24
C GLU A 131 3.04 18.85 -3.58
N SER A 132 3.07 19.04 -2.26
CA SER A 132 4.29 19.27 -1.50
C SER A 132 4.87 17.98 -0.91
N GLU A 133 6.17 17.96 -0.65
CA GLU A 133 6.82 16.86 0.05
C GLU A 133 6.28 16.71 1.48
N ILE A 134 5.83 15.49 1.84
CA ILE A 134 5.29 15.16 3.15
C ILE A 134 6.11 14.05 3.81
N SER A 135 6.52 14.30 5.06
CA SER A 135 7.08 13.27 5.94
C SER A 135 6.01 12.63 6.83
N PHE A 136 6.18 11.32 7.08
CA PHE A 136 5.34 10.49 7.94
C PHE A 136 6.18 9.81 9.03
#